data_AF-A0A8D2JBH1-F1
#
_entry.id   AF-A0A8D2JBH1-F1
#
_cell.length_a   1.000
_cell.length_b   1.000
_cell.length_c   1.000
_cell.angle_alpha   90.00
_cell.angle_beta   90.00
_cell.angle_gamma   90.00
#
_symmetry.space_group_name_H-M   'P 1'
#
loop_
_entity.id
_entity.type
_entity.pdbx_description
1 polymer ?
#
loop_
_entity_poly.entity_id
_entity_poly.type
_entity_poly.pdbx_seq_one_letter_code
_entity_poly.pdbx_strand_id
1 'polypeptide(L)'
;MQPLNATLWVWQSSWGRTPSFHFVYLEYNPGWNSSAGNLLHVRAVGLEDTIHYIWSTIGAPTVLLVYTGSTNSALHVNWTALLSPSPSGAIRVEPATSILYSTAVIFPKVTAYKESGRDASLPRLLHTANSSKVEFVMSGVSPRGNHSRFALEVVTVEERGWRRQLRAVSSIDDEYSPTIFEVALRARPVSPGFLQWKTAAYSSRHAERIDTVQCRYYPLRTANRTVPRPSIALAYFGQELERDHAVAAVNISFGSEDDEAYQEKGYLSWSALIGFGEPPMDSFSPLVIAILAVALGAPVVLLVVGSLAVLAVGNKRHSEYEPIN
;
A
#
# COMPACT_ATOMS: atom_id res chain seq x y z
N MET A 1 -34.62 -12.34 -16.94
CA MET A 1 -33.74 -12.96 -15.91
C MET A 1 -34.38 -12.69 -14.56
N GLN A 2 -34.69 -13.73 -13.78
CA GLN A 2 -35.19 -13.57 -12.41
C GLN A 2 -34.07 -12.98 -11.54
N PRO A 3 -34.36 -12.03 -10.63
CA PRO A 3 -33.36 -11.59 -9.67
C PRO A 3 -32.96 -12.75 -8.76
N LEU A 4 -31.66 -13.05 -8.71
CA LEU A 4 -31.09 -13.96 -7.73
C LEU A 4 -31.20 -13.29 -6.36
N ASN A 5 -32.22 -13.66 -5.58
CA ASN A 5 -32.33 -13.29 -4.17
C ASN A 5 -31.23 -14.01 -3.38
N ALA A 6 -30.05 -13.40 -3.30
CA ALA A 6 -29.01 -13.83 -2.36
C ALA A 6 -29.23 -13.12 -1.02
N THR A 7 -29.64 -13.87 0.00
CA THR A 7 -29.75 -13.38 1.37
C THR A 7 -28.34 -13.32 1.98
N LEU A 8 -27.69 -12.15 1.90
CA LEU A 8 -26.43 -11.92 2.59
C LEU A 8 -26.72 -11.42 4.02
N TRP A 9 -26.41 -12.24 5.01
CA TRP A 9 -26.52 -11.87 6.42
C TRP A 9 -25.28 -11.05 6.83
N VAL A 10 -25.42 -9.74 6.98
CA VAL A 10 -24.38 -8.90 7.57
C VAL A 10 -24.64 -8.83 9.07
N TRP A 11 -23.82 -9.55 9.86
CA TRP A 11 -23.89 -9.49 11.31
C TRP A 11 -23.05 -8.32 11.84
N GLN A 12 -23.71 -7.38 12.54
CA GLN A 12 -23.05 -6.26 13.21
C GLN A 12 -23.27 -6.40 14.71
N SER A 13 -22.25 -6.79 15.47
CA SER A 13 -22.27 -6.65 16.93
C SER A 13 -21.83 -5.25 17.32
N SER A 14 -22.78 -4.39 17.68
CA SER A 14 -22.50 -3.30 18.61
C SER A 14 -23.25 -3.58 19.91
N TRP A 15 -22.53 -3.58 21.02
CA TRP A 15 -23.15 -3.66 22.33
C TRP A 15 -24.01 -2.40 22.52
N GLY A 16 -25.34 -2.55 22.53
CA GLY A 16 -26.27 -1.50 22.96
C GLY A 16 -27.22 -0.88 21.91
N ARG A 17 -27.27 -1.35 20.66
CA ARG A 17 -28.36 -1.00 19.71
C ARG A 17 -29.04 -2.25 19.17
N THR A 18 -30.36 -2.17 18.95
CA THR A 18 -31.15 -3.21 18.29
C THR A 18 -30.52 -3.59 16.94
N PRO A 19 -30.59 -4.88 16.52
CA PRO A 19 -30.08 -5.28 15.21
C PRO A 19 -30.77 -4.46 14.11
N SER A 20 -29.97 -3.72 13.33
CA SER A 20 -30.44 -3.05 12.12
C SER A 20 -30.54 -4.08 11.00
N PHE A 21 -31.74 -4.28 10.47
CA PHE A 21 -31.99 -5.19 9.36
C PHE A 21 -31.98 -4.41 8.04
N HIS A 22 -31.15 -4.83 7.08
CA HIS A 22 -31.14 -4.29 5.72
C HIS A 22 -31.49 -5.40 4.72
N PHE A 23 -32.44 -5.12 3.82
CA PHE A 23 -32.73 -5.98 2.67
C PHE A 23 -31.73 -5.70 1.55
N VAL A 24 -31.03 -6.74 1.11
CA VAL A 24 -29.94 -6.62 0.13
C VAL A 24 -30.42 -7.04 -1.25
N TYR A 25 -30.23 -6.17 -2.23
CA TYR A 25 -30.47 -6.40 -3.65
C TYR A 25 -29.15 -6.30 -4.42
N LEU A 26 -28.98 -7.14 -5.43
CA LEU A 26 -27.80 -7.13 -6.29
C LEU A 26 -28.22 -7.04 -7.76
N GLU A 27 -27.59 -6.14 -8.49
CA GLU A 27 -27.82 -5.96 -9.93
C GLU A 27 -26.48 -5.85 -10.66
N TYR A 28 -26.25 -6.76 -11.61
CA TYR A 28 -25.09 -6.74 -12.49
C TYR A 28 -25.42 -5.95 -13.75
N ASN A 29 -24.57 -4.96 -14.07
CA ASN A 29 -24.75 -4.00 -15.15
C ASN A 29 -26.17 -3.38 -15.22
N PRO A 30 -26.56 -2.55 -14.22
CA PRO A 30 -27.90 -1.99 -14.14
C PRO A 30 -28.33 -1.25 -15.41
N GLY A 31 -29.46 -1.66 -16.00
CA GLY A 31 -29.97 -1.06 -17.23
C GLY A 31 -29.13 -1.30 -18.50
N TRP A 32 -28.20 -2.27 -18.50
CA TRP A 32 -27.32 -2.54 -19.64
C TRP A 32 -27.17 -4.03 -19.95
N ASN A 33 -27.45 -4.41 -21.19
CA ASN A 33 -27.51 -5.81 -21.61
C ASN A 33 -26.26 -6.27 -22.38
N SER A 34 -25.15 -5.55 -22.25
CA SER A 34 -23.88 -5.87 -22.93
C SER A 34 -22.79 -6.24 -21.93
N SER A 35 -21.84 -7.08 -22.38
CA SER A 35 -20.67 -7.52 -21.62
C SER A 35 -19.49 -6.54 -21.69
N ALA A 36 -19.67 -5.37 -22.31
CA ALA A 36 -18.60 -4.39 -22.52
C ALA A 36 -18.15 -3.64 -21.24
N GLY A 37 -18.82 -3.87 -20.11
CA GLY A 37 -18.45 -3.30 -18.82
C GLY A 37 -18.76 -4.27 -17.69
N ASN A 38 -18.08 -4.07 -16.55
CA ASN A 38 -18.25 -4.85 -15.34
C ASN A 38 -18.58 -3.90 -14.20
N LEU A 39 -19.86 -3.75 -13.88
CA LEU A 39 -20.35 -2.97 -12.74
C LEU A 39 -21.37 -3.79 -11.96
N LEU A 40 -21.13 -4.00 -10.68
CA LEU A 40 -22.05 -4.66 -9.75
C LEU A 40 -22.58 -3.63 -8.75
N HIS A 41 -23.88 -3.41 -8.76
CA HIS A 41 -24.56 -2.60 -7.75
C HIS A 41 -25.15 -3.50 -6.66
N VAL A 42 -24.76 -3.26 -5.42
CA VAL A 42 -25.38 -3.83 -4.23
C VAL A 42 -26.14 -2.71 -3.52
N ARG A 43 -27.42 -2.93 -3.26
CA ARG A 43 -28.31 -1.97 -2.59
C ARG A 43 -28.85 -2.61 -1.31
N ALA A 44 -28.43 -2.12 -0.15
CA ALA A 44 -28.89 -2.57 1.16
C ALA A 44 -29.87 -1.55 1.75
N VAL A 45 -31.16 -1.87 1.77
CA VAL A 45 -32.26 -0.99 2.20
C VAL A 45 -32.64 -1.29 3.64
N GLY A 46 -32.48 -0.32 4.53
CA GLY A 46 -32.89 -0.40 5.93
C GLY A 46 -34.29 0.16 6.15
N LEU A 47 -34.61 0.53 7.39
CA LEU A 47 -35.91 1.09 7.75
C LEU A 47 -36.08 2.55 7.31
N GLU A 48 -34.98 3.32 7.30
CA GLU A 48 -34.97 4.76 7.00
C GLU A 48 -33.83 5.16 6.05
N ASP A 49 -32.94 4.22 5.73
CA ASP A 49 -31.68 4.46 5.04
C ASP A 49 -31.45 3.45 3.91
N THR A 50 -30.57 3.81 2.97
CA THR A 50 -30.04 2.87 1.98
C THR A 50 -28.53 3.02 1.86
N ILE A 51 -27.84 1.88 1.82
CA ILE A 51 -26.41 1.80 1.49
C ILE A 51 -26.27 1.25 0.07
N HIS A 52 -25.60 1.99 -0.80
CA HIS A 52 -25.24 1.57 -2.14
C HIS A 52 -23.74 1.22 -2.17
N TYR A 53 -23.40 0.02 -2.63
CA TYR A 53 -22.05 -0.35 -3.04
C TYR A 53 -22.02 -0.52 -4.55
N ILE A 54 -21.25 0.29 -5.25
CA ILE A 54 -21.07 0.21 -6.69
C ILE A 54 -19.65 -0.28 -6.95
N TRP A 55 -19.53 -1.57 -7.19
CA TRP A 55 -18.28 -2.21 -7.58
C TRP A 55 -18.12 -2.12 -9.09
N SER A 56 -16.93 -1.79 -9.57
CA SER A 56 -16.65 -1.77 -11.00
C SER A 56 -15.21 -2.17 -11.27
N THR A 57 -14.97 -2.82 -12.42
CA THR A 57 -13.62 -2.99 -12.98
C THR A 57 -13.44 -2.20 -14.28
N ILE A 58 -14.33 -1.25 -14.57
CA ILE A 58 -14.17 -0.30 -15.67
C ILE A 58 -13.08 0.69 -15.26
N GLY A 59 -11.93 0.66 -15.93
CA GLY A 59 -10.73 1.36 -15.49
C GLY A 59 -10.03 0.60 -14.35
N ALA A 60 -9.72 1.29 -13.25
CA ALA A 60 -9.17 0.65 -12.05
C ALA A 60 -10.30 0.02 -11.22
N PRO A 61 -10.13 -1.20 -10.66
CA PRO A 61 -11.17 -1.78 -9.85
C PRO A 61 -11.50 -0.86 -8.68
N THR A 62 -12.77 -0.51 -8.51
CA THR A 62 -13.20 0.55 -7.58
C THR A 62 -14.50 0.12 -6.92
N VAL A 63 -14.67 0.46 -5.64
CA VAL A 63 -15.98 0.46 -4.98
C VAL A 63 -16.34 1.87 -4.57
N LEU A 64 -17.48 2.37 -5.07
CA LEU A 64 -18.12 3.59 -4.59
C LEU A 64 -19.17 3.20 -3.55
N LEU A 65 -19.09 3.77 -2.36
CA LEU A 65 -20.06 3.63 -1.29
C LEU A 65 -20.88 4.92 -1.19
N VAL A 66 -22.21 4.79 -1.18
CA VAL A 66 -23.13 5.93 -1.02
C VAL A 66 -24.14 5.58 0.07
N TYR A 67 -24.29 6.45 1.04
CA TYR A 67 -25.26 6.33 2.13
C TYR A 67 -26.32 7.41 1.97
N THR A 68 -27.58 6.99 1.98
CA THR A 68 -28.74 7.88 1.81
C THR A 68 -29.69 7.77 2.99
N GLY A 69 -30.33 8.89 3.34
CA GLY A 69 -31.43 8.94 4.32
C GLY A 69 -32.79 8.66 3.68
N SER A 70 -32.84 7.73 2.74
CA SER A 70 -34.07 7.35 2.04
C SER A 70 -34.06 5.88 1.68
N THR A 71 -35.18 5.19 1.87
CA THR A 71 -35.38 3.79 1.45
C THR A 71 -35.66 3.65 -0.06
N ASN A 72 -35.93 4.76 -0.75
CA ASN A 72 -36.31 4.80 -2.16
C ASN A 72 -35.19 5.27 -3.09
N SER A 73 -33.97 5.51 -2.56
CA SER A 73 -32.87 5.96 -3.40
C SER A 73 -32.45 4.89 -4.41
N ALA A 74 -32.19 5.31 -5.65
CA ALA A 74 -31.90 4.44 -6.78
C ALA A 74 -30.61 4.85 -7.50
N LEU A 75 -29.90 3.87 -8.05
CA LEU A 75 -28.71 4.10 -8.87
C LEU A 75 -29.12 4.32 -10.33
N HIS A 76 -28.63 5.39 -10.93
CA HIS A 76 -28.74 5.67 -12.36
C HIS A 76 -27.36 5.61 -13.02
N VAL A 77 -27.26 4.80 -14.08
CA VAL A 77 -26.03 4.61 -14.84
C VAL A 77 -26.26 4.99 -16.30
N ASN A 78 -25.57 6.02 -16.77
CA ASN A 78 -25.48 6.37 -18.18
C ASN A 78 -24.27 5.66 -18.80
N TRP A 79 -24.51 4.51 -19.42
CA TRP A 79 -23.46 3.64 -19.95
C TRP A 79 -22.68 4.22 -21.12
N THR A 80 -23.34 4.98 -22.01
CA THR A 80 -22.67 5.61 -23.14
C THR A 80 -21.71 6.70 -22.67
N ALA A 81 -22.10 7.48 -21.64
CA ALA A 81 -21.21 8.43 -21.00
C ALA A 81 -20.10 7.73 -20.19
N LEU A 82 -20.42 6.68 -19.42
CA LEU A 82 -19.47 5.97 -18.56
C LEU A 82 -18.31 5.35 -19.34
N LEU A 83 -18.58 4.86 -20.56
CA LEU A 83 -17.57 4.27 -21.45
C LEU A 83 -16.93 5.28 -22.40
N SER A 84 -17.31 6.57 -22.32
CA SER A 84 -16.71 7.63 -23.12
C SER A 84 -15.39 8.14 -22.50
N PRO A 85 -14.58 8.91 -23.25
CA PRO A 85 -13.40 9.60 -22.70
C PRO A 85 -13.73 10.63 -21.60
N SER A 86 -15.00 11.00 -21.41
CA SER A 86 -15.47 12.00 -20.46
C SER A 86 -16.61 11.46 -19.58
N PRO A 87 -16.33 10.55 -18.63
CA PRO A 87 -17.35 9.80 -17.87
C PRO A 87 -18.00 10.58 -16.72
N SER A 88 -17.75 11.89 -16.62
CA SER A 88 -18.24 12.71 -15.52
C SER A 88 -19.77 12.69 -15.43
N GLY A 89 -20.29 12.44 -14.23
CA GLY A 89 -21.73 12.40 -13.97
C GLY A 89 -22.47 11.20 -14.56
N ALA A 90 -21.76 10.19 -15.07
CA ALA A 90 -22.38 8.99 -15.64
C ALA A 90 -23.00 8.04 -14.60
N ILE A 91 -22.59 8.15 -13.33
CA ILE A 91 -23.14 7.39 -12.19
C ILE A 91 -23.76 8.40 -11.23
N ARG A 92 -25.04 8.22 -10.88
CA ARG A 92 -25.77 9.08 -9.94
C ARG A 92 -26.65 8.24 -9.03
N VAL A 93 -26.78 8.66 -7.77
CA VAL A 93 -27.81 8.14 -6.87
C VAL A 93 -28.87 9.22 -6.71
N GLU A 94 -30.12 8.88 -7.00
CA GLU A 94 -31.24 9.83 -6.91
C GLU A 94 -32.23 9.44 -5.81
N PRO A 95 -32.84 10.41 -5.12
CA PRO A 95 -32.62 11.86 -5.29
C PRO A 95 -31.30 12.30 -4.64
N ALA A 96 -30.57 13.22 -5.28
CA ALA A 96 -29.26 13.69 -4.79
C ALA A 96 -29.34 14.34 -3.39
N THR A 97 -30.49 14.96 -3.06
CA THR A 97 -30.77 15.54 -1.74
C THR A 97 -30.83 14.50 -0.61
N SER A 98 -31.01 13.22 -0.94
CA SER A 98 -31.02 12.14 0.06
C SER A 98 -29.62 11.63 0.39
N ILE A 99 -28.59 11.99 -0.38
CA ILE A 99 -27.22 11.54 -0.15
C ILE A 99 -26.69 12.24 1.09
N LEU A 100 -26.48 11.47 2.15
CA LEU A 100 -25.88 11.95 3.39
C LEU A 100 -24.36 11.83 3.32
N TYR A 101 -23.85 10.84 2.58
CA TYR A 101 -22.43 10.56 2.49
C TYR A 101 -22.07 9.75 1.24
N SER A 102 -20.91 10.03 0.61
CA SER A 102 -20.39 9.27 -0.53
C SER A 102 -18.86 9.18 -0.52
N THR A 103 -18.31 8.05 -0.97
CA THR A 103 -16.86 7.78 -0.98
C THR A 103 -16.45 6.69 -1.94
N ALA A 104 -15.19 6.66 -2.35
CA ALA A 104 -14.64 5.60 -3.18
C ALA A 104 -13.35 5.00 -2.62
N VAL A 105 -13.24 3.67 -2.70
CA VAL A 105 -11.98 2.93 -2.53
C VAL A 105 -11.55 2.42 -3.89
N ILE A 106 -10.34 2.79 -4.30
CA ILE A 106 -9.76 2.41 -5.58
C ILE A 106 -8.72 1.32 -5.31
N PHE A 107 -9.00 0.12 -5.80
CA PHE A 107 -8.09 -1.03 -5.79
C PHE A 107 -7.06 -0.86 -6.91
N PRO A 108 -5.96 -1.62 -6.87
CA PRO A 108 -4.67 -1.03 -7.10
C PRO A 108 -4.48 -0.48 -8.50
N LYS A 109 -3.97 0.74 -8.57
CA LYS A 109 -3.34 1.26 -9.78
C LYS A 109 -2.03 0.49 -9.97
N VAL A 110 -1.92 -0.22 -11.08
CA VAL A 110 -0.72 -1.00 -11.42
C VAL A 110 0.10 -0.24 -12.45
N THR A 111 1.40 -0.08 -12.19
CA THR A 111 2.37 0.53 -13.10
C THR A 111 3.46 -0.49 -13.41
N ALA A 112 3.76 -0.69 -14.69
CA ALA A 112 4.86 -1.53 -15.15
C ALA A 112 5.97 -0.66 -15.74
N TYR A 113 7.21 -1.11 -15.62
CA TYR A 113 8.39 -0.34 -16.01
C TYR A 113 9.11 -1.03 -17.18
N LYS A 114 9.60 -0.23 -18.13
CA LYS A 114 10.39 -0.75 -19.26
C LYS A 114 11.85 -0.96 -18.90
N GLU A 115 12.37 -0.13 -18.00
CA GLU A 115 13.78 -0.09 -17.62
C GLU A 115 13.91 0.13 -16.11
N SER A 116 15.15 0.03 -15.62
CA SER A 116 15.44 0.35 -14.23
C SER A 116 15.51 1.86 -14.02
N GLY A 117 14.94 2.32 -12.91
CA GLY A 117 14.79 3.75 -12.64
C GLY A 117 14.18 4.00 -11.28
N ARG A 118 13.78 5.25 -11.07
CA ARG A 118 13.17 5.70 -9.82
C ARG A 118 11.92 6.54 -10.10
N ASP A 119 10.88 6.31 -9.31
CA ASP A 119 9.66 7.12 -9.39
C ASP A 119 9.94 8.59 -9.02
N ALA A 120 9.25 9.52 -9.70
CA ALA A 120 9.32 10.94 -9.39
C ALA A 120 8.56 11.30 -8.09
N SER A 121 7.41 10.64 -7.87
CA SER A 121 6.57 10.82 -6.70
C SER A 121 7.10 10.04 -5.49
N LEU A 122 6.90 10.56 -4.29
CA LEU A 122 7.17 9.82 -3.05
C LEU A 122 6.39 8.48 -3.02
N PRO A 123 6.97 7.41 -2.46
CA PRO A 123 8.26 7.31 -1.76
C PRO A 123 9.43 7.03 -2.72
N ARG A 124 9.36 7.49 -3.99
CA ARG A 124 10.41 7.38 -5.01
C ARG A 124 11.02 5.98 -5.07
N LEU A 125 10.15 4.97 -5.19
CA LEU A 125 10.57 3.58 -5.21
C LEU A 125 11.54 3.33 -6.38
N LEU A 126 12.66 2.68 -6.06
CA LEU A 126 13.60 2.18 -7.05
C LEU A 126 12.98 0.93 -7.70
N HIS A 127 12.91 0.93 -9.03
CA HIS A 127 12.24 -0.12 -9.79
C HIS A 127 13.13 -0.66 -10.91
N THR A 128 12.79 -1.85 -11.40
CA THR A 128 13.41 -2.51 -12.56
C THR A 128 12.34 -2.92 -13.58
N ALA A 129 12.77 -3.31 -14.77
CA ALA A 129 11.89 -3.87 -15.80
C ALA A 129 11.14 -5.14 -15.35
N ASN A 130 11.66 -5.86 -14.35
CA ASN A 130 11.06 -7.08 -13.81
C ASN A 130 10.13 -6.82 -12.63
N SER A 131 9.79 -5.55 -12.38
CA SER A 131 8.96 -5.13 -11.26
C SER A 131 7.74 -4.34 -11.74
N SER A 132 6.68 -4.39 -10.94
CA SER A 132 5.47 -3.61 -11.11
C SER A 132 5.12 -2.94 -9.80
N LYS A 133 4.76 -1.66 -9.86
CA LYS A 133 4.26 -0.91 -8.71
C LYS A 133 2.76 -1.05 -8.61
N VAL A 134 2.29 -1.29 -7.39
CA VAL A 134 0.89 -1.41 -7.00
C VAL A 134 0.61 -0.28 -6.02
N GLU A 135 -0.35 0.59 -6.34
CA GLU A 135 -0.73 1.72 -5.49
C GLU A 135 -2.16 1.53 -4.96
N PHE A 136 -2.31 1.51 -3.65
CA PHE A 136 -3.59 1.48 -2.94
C PHE A 136 -3.98 2.90 -2.52
N VAL A 137 -5.17 3.36 -2.92
CA VAL A 137 -5.63 4.72 -2.64
C VAL A 137 -7.02 4.70 -2.02
N MET A 138 -7.15 5.36 -0.86
CA MET A 138 -8.43 5.65 -0.22
C MET A 138 -8.67 7.15 -0.27
N SER A 139 -9.82 7.58 -0.79
CA SER A 139 -10.17 9.00 -0.93
C SER A 139 -11.59 9.24 -0.46
N GLY A 140 -11.72 10.06 0.58
CA GLY A 140 -12.97 10.46 1.21
C GLY A 140 -13.65 9.36 2.01
N VAL A 141 -12.96 8.30 2.45
CA VAL A 141 -13.58 7.21 3.24
C VAL A 141 -13.79 7.72 4.66
N SER A 142 -14.99 7.58 5.20
CA SER A 142 -15.35 8.11 6.49
C SER A 142 -14.93 7.10 7.54
N PRO A 143 -14.11 7.50 8.52
CA PRO A 143 -13.88 6.75 9.73
C PRO A 143 -15.21 6.33 10.36
N ARG A 144 -15.29 5.11 10.90
CA ARG A 144 -16.49 4.65 11.64
C ARG A 144 -16.53 5.16 13.08
N GLY A 145 -15.48 5.87 13.51
CA GLY A 145 -15.33 6.49 14.82
C GLY A 145 -14.09 7.37 14.87
N ASN A 146 -13.98 8.18 15.93
CA ASN A 146 -13.01 9.27 16.08
C ASN A 146 -11.53 8.85 16.08
N HIS A 147 -11.22 7.55 16.14
CA HIS A 147 -9.84 7.04 16.07
C HIS A 147 -9.74 5.82 15.15
N SER A 148 -10.51 5.79 14.05
CA SER A 148 -10.46 4.66 13.13
C SER A 148 -9.13 4.65 12.38
N ARG A 149 -8.44 3.51 12.40
CA ARG A 149 -7.30 3.23 11.55
C ARG A 149 -7.68 2.30 10.43
N PHE A 150 -7.09 2.54 9.26
CA PHE A 150 -7.25 1.67 8.12
C PHE A 150 -6.13 0.65 8.08
N ALA A 151 -6.45 -0.55 7.61
CA ALA A 151 -5.49 -1.61 7.42
C ALA A 151 -5.78 -2.37 6.13
N LEU A 152 -4.72 -2.89 5.53
CA LEU A 152 -4.72 -3.72 4.35
C LEU A 152 -4.18 -5.11 4.71
N GLU A 153 -4.91 -6.16 4.36
CA GLU A 153 -4.42 -7.54 4.39
C GLU A 153 -3.93 -7.90 2.98
N VAL A 154 -2.66 -8.24 2.85
CA VAL A 154 -2.05 -8.70 1.60
C VAL A 154 -1.83 -10.20 1.71
N VAL A 155 -2.45 -10.96 0.81
CA VAL A 155 -2.39 -12.42 0.78
C VAL A 155 -1.48 -12.87 -0.36
N THR A 156 -0.53 -13.74 -0.06
CA THR A 156 0.38 -14.36 -1.04
C THR A 156 0.20 -15.86 -1.06
N VAL A 157 0.34 -16.44 -2.25
CA VAL A 157 0.36 -17.90 -2.46
C VAL A 157 1.81 -18.31 -2.72
N GLU A 158 2.27 -19.34 -2.03
CA GLU A 158 3.62 -19.88 -2.17
C GLU A 158 3.62 -21.40 -2.18
N GLU A 159 4.64 -22.03 -2.76
CA GLU A 159 4.86 -23.47 -2.59
C GLU A 159 5.17 -23.83 -1.12
N ARG A 160 4.69 -25.00 -0.69
CA ARG A 160 4.99 -25.54 0.64
C ARG A 160 6.47 -25.93 0.78
N GLY A 161 7.03 -25.76 1.99
CA GLY A 161 8.36 -26.26 2.35
C GLY A 161 9.41 -25.21 2.72
N TRP A 162 9.16 -23.91 2.47
CA TRP A 162 10.15 -22.85 2.73
C TRP A 162 9.78 -21.95 3.90
N ARG A 163 10.83 -21.46 4.60
CA ARG A 163 10.67 -20.52 5.73
C ARG A 163 10.23 -19.16 5.19
N ARG A 164 8.96 -18.85 5.42
CA ARG A 164 8.33 -17.56 5.11
C ARG A 164 8.90 -16.49 6.06
N GLN A 165 9.68 -15.56 5.52
CA GLN A 165 10.26 -14.49 6.31
C GLN A 165 10.01 -13.14 5.65
N LEU A 166 9.38 -12.25 6.41
CA LEU A 166 9.36 -10.84 6.13
C LEU A 166 10.62 -10.25 6.77
N ARG A 167 11.42 -9.53 5.99
CA ARG A 167 12.66 -8.89 6.43
C ARG A 167 12.48 -7.39 6.41
N ALA A 168 12.94 -6.74 7.47
CA ALA A 168 13.18 -5.31 7.48
C ALA A 168 14.61 -5.09 6.98
N VAL A 169 14.79 -4.27 5.96
CA VAL A 169 16.12 -3.77 5.59
C VAL A 169 16.16 -2.29 5.89
N SER A 170 17.09 -1.90 6.77
CA SER A 170 17.32 -0.50 7.11
C SER A 170 18.42 0.10 6.24
N SER A 171 18.19 1.28 5.69
CA SER A 171 19.21 2.15 5.08
C SER A 171 19.46 3.34 6.00
N ILE A 172 20.69 3.84 6.05
CA ILE A 172 21.02 5.09 6.76
C ILE A 172 20.76 6.32 5.87
N ASP A 173 20.71 6.12 4.56
CA ASP A 173 20.48 7.18 3.59
C ASP A 173 18.99 7.31 3.26
N ASP A 174 18.44 8.49 3.52
CA ASP A 174 17.06 8.88 3.24
C ASP A 174 16.93 9.94 2.15
N GLU A 175 18.01 10.22 1.40
CA GLU A 175 18.04 11.24 0.33
C GLU A 175 16.87 11.08 -0.66
N TYR A 176 16.52 9.84 -0.99
CA TYR A 176 15.42 9.54 -1.92
C TYR A 176 14.06 9.40 -1.24
N SER A 177 14.01 9.25 0.08
CA SER A 177 12.77 9.06 0.85
C SER A 177 12.92 9.61 2.26
N PRO A 178 12.80 10.94 2.42
CA PRO A 178 13.10 11.60 3.67
C PRO A 178 12.38 10.94 4.85
N THR A 179 13.07 10.76 5.97
CA THR A 179 12.57 10.14 7.22
C THR A 179 12.20 8.65 7.14
N ILE A 180 12.38 8.01 5.99
CA ILE A 180 12.05 6.60 5.80
C ILE A 180 13.34 5.81 5.65
N PHE A 181 13.72 5.17 6.74
CA PHE A 181 14.96 4.38 6.82
C PHE A 181 14.73 2.88 6.68
N GLU A 182 13.47 2.43 6.59
CA GLU A 182 13.13 1.00 6.58
C GLU A 182 12.33 0.62 5.33
N VAL A 183 12.80 -0.45 4.67
CA VAL A 183 12.10 -1.14 3.59
C VAL A 183 11.70 -2.52 4.09
N ALA A 184 10.41 -2.80 4.08
CA ALA A 184 9.88 -4.13 4.35
C ALA A 184 9.95 -4.94 3.05
N LEU A 185 10.58 -6.10 3.13
CA LEU A 185 10.88 -6.97 1.99
C LEU A 185 10.47 -8.40 2.31
N ARG A 186 9.67 -8.98 1.42
CA ARG A 186 9.45 -10.42 1.32
C ARG A 186 10.07 -10.91 0.01
N ALA A 187 11.12 -11.71 0.13
CA ALA A 187 11.83 -12.32 -1.01
C ALA A 187 12.37 -13.70 -0.61
N ARG A 188 12.51 -14.59 -1.61
CA ARG A 188 13.20 -15.88 -1.43
C ARG A 188 14.71 -15.71 -1.70
N PRO A 189 15.60 -16.41 -0.97
CA PRO A 189 17.06 -16.30 -1.15
C PRO A 189 17.60 -16.80 -2.51
N VAL A 190 16.81 -17.55 -3.29
CA VAL A 190 17.19 -18.05 -4.63
C VAL A 190 16.18 -17.58 -5.73
N SER A 191 15.15 -16.81 -5.32
CA SER A 191 14.03 -16.16 -6.05
C SER A 191 13.19 -16.97 -7.07
N PRO A 192 11.84 -16.91 -6.95
CA PRO A 192 10.99 -16.69 -8.11
C PRO A 192 9.96 -15.57 -7.86
N GLY A 193 10.25 -14.60 -7.00
CA GLY A 193 9.40 -13.43 -6.79
C GLY A 193 9.66 -12.66 -5.48
N PHE A 194 9.44 -11.36 -5.49
CA PHE A 194 9.55 -10.48 -4.33
C PHE A 194 8.33 -9.55 -4.20
N LEU A 195 8.08 -9.11 -2.97
CA LEU A 195 7.16 -8.03 -2.61
C LEU A 195 7.92 -7.09 -1.66
N GLN A 196 8.00 -5.80 -1.99
CA GLN A 196 8.67 -4.82 -1.15
C GLN A 196 7.88 -3.52 -1.06
N TRP A 197 7.98 -2.84 0.07
CA TRP A 197 7.40 -1.52 0.27
C TRP A 197 8.20 -0.73 1.30
N LYS A 198 8.12 0.60 1.20
CA LYS A 198 8.61 1.51 2.23
C LYS A 198 7.60 1.58 3.37
N THR A 199 8.04 1.69 4.62
CA THR A 199 7.16 1.72 5.81
C THR A 199 6.43 3.06 5.98
N ALA A 200 5.94 3.62 4.87
CA ALA A 200 5.29 4.91 4.77
C ALA A 200 4.12 4.86 3.78
N ALA A 201 3.07 5.58 4.13
CA ALA A 201 1.96 5.96 3.28
C ALA A 201 1.89 7.49 3.23
N TYR A 202 0.99 8.04 2.44
CA TYR A 202 0.88 9.49 2.23
C TYR A 202 -0.54 9.98 2.31
N SER A 203 -0.73 11.12 2.98
CA SER A 203 -2.03 11.74 3.22
C SER A 203 -2.45 12.75 2.15
N SER A 204 -1.68 12.89 1.06
CA SER A 204 -1.92 13.82 -0.05
C SER A 204 -1.69 13.16 -1.41
N ARG A 205 -2.42 13.64 -2.44
CA ARG A 205 -2.23 13.22 -3.84
C ARG A 205 -0.88 13.65 -4.40
N HIS A 206 -0.43 14.84 -4.02
CA HIS A 206 0.88 15.37 -4.35
C HIS A 206 1.68 15.39 -3.06
N ALA A 207 2.11 14.20 -2.65
CA ALA A 207 2.71 14.00 -1.35
C ALA A 207 4.03 14.73 -1.21
N GLU A 208 4.15 15.51 -0.14
CA GLU A 208 5.40 16.06 0.36
C GLU A 208 5.86 15.31 1.61
N ARG A 209 7.05 15.62 2.12
CA ARG A 209 7.60 14.99 3.33
C ARG A 209 6.66 15.09 4.52
N ILE A 210 5.99 16.23 4.69
CA ILE A 210 5.06 16.48 5.81
C ILE A 210 3.78 15.63 5.72
N ASP A 211 3.46 15.08 4.55
CA ASP A 211 2.27 14.26 4.34
C ASP A 211 2.47 12.78 4.70
N THR A 212 3.66 12.42 5.19
CA THR A 212 4.05 11.03 5.49
C THR A 212 3.23 10.47 6.66
N VAL A 213 2.59 9.32 6.42
CA VAL A 213 1.84 8.55 7.41
C VAL A 213 2.62 7.27 7.70
N GLN A 214 2.88 6.99 8.98
CA GLN A 214 3.65 5.80 9.35
C GLN A 214 2.88 4.51 9.05
N CYS A 215 3.55 3.52 8.45
CA CYS A 215 2.99 2.17 8.29
C CYS A 215 3.54 1.23 9.35
N ARG A 216 2.66 0.45 9.98
CA ARG A 216 3.04 -0.69 10.81
C ARG A 216 2.64 -1.98 10.09
N TYR A 217 3.54 -2.94 10.02
CA TYR A 217 3.26 -4.25 9.44
C TYR A 217 3.48 -5.34 10.49
N TYR A 218 2.77 -6.45 10.34
CA TYR A 218 2.79 -7.56 11.28
C TYR A 218 3.52 -8.77 10.70
N PRO A 219 4.03 -9.69 11.53
CA PRO A 219 4.67 -10.91 11.05
C PRO A 219 3.76 -11.70 10.10
N LEU A 220 4.35 -12.32 9.07
CA LEU A 220 3.62 -13.19 8.14
C LEU A 220 2.92 -14.31 8.91
N ARG A 221 1.60 -14.38 8.76
CA ARG A 221 0.81 -15.47 9.32
C ARG A 221 0.53 -16.49 8.23
N THR A 222 0.71 -17.77 8.56
CA THR A 222 0.14 -18.84 7.73
C THR A 222 -1.37 -18.68 7.80
N ALA A 223 -1.98 -18.32 6.68
CA ALA A 223 -3.42 -18.24 6.62
C ALA A 223 -3.94 -19.68 6.54
N ASN A 224 -4.46 -20.21 7.66
CA ASN A 224 -5.39 -21.35 7.63
C ASN A 224 -6.75 -20.94 7.02
N ARG A 225 -6.85 -19.73 6.46
CA ARG A 225 -8.03 -19.20 5.79
C ARG A 225 -8.00 -19.63 4.33
N THR A 226 -9.14 -20.11 3.86
CA THR A 226 -9.39 -20.37 2.44
C THR A 226 -9.26 -19.06 1.68
N VAL A 227 -8.52 -19.07 0.57
CA VAL A 227 -8.50 -17.93 -0.36
C VAL A 227 -9.95 -17.58 -0.72
N PRO A 228 -10.37 -16.30 -0.68
CA PRO A 228 -11.73 -15.91 -1.03
C PRO A 228 -12.15 -16.54 -2.36
N ARG A 229 -13.33 -17.17 -2.39
CA ARG A 229 -13.86 -17.83 -3.59
C ARG A 229 -15.04 -17.03 -4.14
N PRO A 230 -15.10 -16.77 -5.45
CA PRO A 230 -14.15 -17.16 -6.51
C PRO A 230 -12.90 -16.25 -6.57
N SER A 231 -11.73 -16.81 -6.89
CA SER A 231 -10.48 -16.04 -7.12
C SER A 231 -9.67 -16.58 -8.31
N ILE A 232 -8.90 -15.69 -8.96
CA ILE A 232 -7.99 -16.06 -10.07
C ILE A 232 -6.91 -17.06 -9.61
N ALA A 233 -6.51 -16.99 -8.35
CA ALA A 233 -5.58 -17.95 -7.76
C ALA A 233 -6.18 -19.36 -7.75
N LEU A 234 -7.45 -19.51 -7.35
CA LEU A 234 -8.14 -20.81 -7.40
C LEU A 234 -8.35 -21.29 -8.84
N ALA A 235 -8.58 -20.37 -9.79
CA ALA A 235 -8.72 -20.73 -11.21
C ALA A 235 -7.40 -21.26 -11.81
N TYR A 236 -6.25 -20.70 -11.41
CA TYR A 236 -4.94 -21.12 -11.90
C TYR A 236 -4.38 -22.36 -11.18
N PHE A 237 -4.38 -22.36 -9.85
CA PHE A 237 -3.81 -23.44 -9.03
C PHE A 237 -4.80 -24.59 -8.78
N GLY A 238 -6.06 -24.44 -9.21
CA GLY A 238 -7.10 -25.45 -9.01
C GLY A 238 -7.50 -25.64 -7.54
N GLN A 239 -8.30 -26.67 -7.28
CA GLN A 239 -8.76 -27.02 -5.94
C GLN A 239 -7.62 -27.50 -5.01
N GLU A 240 -6.44 -27.80 -5.57
CA GLU A 240 -5.24 -28.24 -4.88
C GLU A 240 -4.40 -27.07 -4.34
N LEU A 241 -4.80 -25.82 -4.59
CA LEU A 241 -4.18 -24.62 -4.02
C LEU A 241 -3.98 -24.74 -2.50
N GLU A 242 -4.97 -25.24 -1.77
CA GLU A 242 -4.89 -25.40 -0.32
C GLU A 242 -4.10 -26.64 0.11
N ARG A 243 -3.87 -27.61 -0.79
CA ARG A 243 -3.15 -28.87 -0.53
C ARG A 243 -1.66 -28.76 -0.82
N ASP A 244 -1.28 -28.13 -1.92
CA ASP A 244 0.12 -28.12 -2.41
C ASP A 244 0.81 -26.77 -2.18
N HIS A 245 0.01 -25.71 -2.03
CA HIS A 245 0.51 -24.37 -1.77
C HIS A 245 0.20 -23.93 -0.33
N ALA A 246 1.06 -23.08 0.21
CA ALA A 246 0.90 -22.39 1.47
C ALA A 246 0.43 -20.96 1.20
N VAL A 247 -0.70 -20.59 1.78
CA VAL A 247 -1.19 -19.22 1.77
C VAL A 247 -0.59 -18.48 2.97
N ALA A 248 -0.01 -17.31 2.73
CA ALA A 248 0.49 -16.42 3.76
C ALA A 248 -0.22 -15.07 3.67
N ALA A 249 -0.47 -14.43 4.81
CA ALA A 249 -1.05 -13.11 4.87
C ALA A 249 -0.15 -12.19 5.70
N VAL A 250 -0.01 -10.94 5.24
CA VAL A 250 0.60 -9.84 5.99
C VAL A 250 -0.44 -8.73 6.15
N ASN A 251 -0.58 -8.27 7.39
CA ASN A 251 -1.42 -7.12 7.70
C ASN A 251 -0.54 -5.88 7.75
N ILE A 252 -1.04 -4.80 7.17
CA ILE A 252 -0.38 -3.49 7.13
C ILE A 252 -1.41 -2.48 7.63
N SER A 253 -1.12 -1.80 8.73
CA SER A 253 -1.95 -0.73 9.28
C SER A 253 -1.32 0.63 9.04
N PHE A 254 -2.15 1.63 8.77
CA PHE A 254 -1.74 2.98 8.47
C PHE A 254 -2.08 3.93 9.62
N GLY A 255 -1.11 4.77 10.00
CA GLY A 255 -1.22 5.73 11.11
C GLY A 255 -0.68 5.20 12.44
N SER A 256 -0.37 6.13 13.33
CA SER A 256 0.09 5.90 14.70
C SER A 256 -1.01 6.28 15.72
N GLU A 257 -0.69 6.26 17.02
CA GLU A 257 -1.62 6.69 18.08
C GLU A 257 -1.93 8.18 18.06
N ASP A 258 -0.97 8.99 17.63
CA ASP A 258 -1.07 10.45 17.62
C ASP A 258 -1.30 11.01 16.20
N ASP A 259 -1.37 10.15 15.19
CA ASP A 259 -1.45 10.54 13.78
C ASP A 259 -2.88 10.40 13.25
N GLU A 260 -3.59 11.53 13.20
CA GLU A 260 -4.95 11.67 12.66
C GLU A 260 -4.95 12.12 11.18
N ALA A 261 -3.82 12.04 10.46
CA ALA A 261 -3.68 12.63 9.12
C ALA A 261 -4.76 12.23 8.11
N TYR A 262 -5.29 11.00 8.22
CA TYR A 262 -6.40 10.58 7.37
C TYR A 262 -7.73 11.26 7.71
N GLN A 263 -8.00 11.52 9.00
CA GLN A 263 -9.24 12.19 9.41
C GLN A 263 -9.26 13.65 8.94
N GLU A 264 -8.11 14.31 8.94
CA GLU A 264 -7.98 15.70 8.50
C GLU A 264 -8.12 15.85 6.99
N LYS A 265 -7.41 15.02 6.21
CA LYS A 265 -7.32 15.17 4.75
C LYS A 265 -8.25 14.27 3.96
N GLY A 266 -8.78 13.22 4.59
CA GLY A 266 -9.61 12.21 3.93
C GLY A 266 -8.89 11.46 2.81
N TYR A 267 -7.56 11.44 2.77
CA TYR A 267 -6.80 10.82 1.69
C TYR A 267 -5.66 9.96 2.24
N LEU A 268 -5.48 8.77 1.65
CA LEU A 268 -4.37 7.87 1.93
C LEU A 268 -3.91 7.23 0.62
N SER A 269 -2.60 7.22 0.39
CA SER A 269 -1.96 6.47 -0.68
C SER A 269 -0.83 5.63 -0.10
N TRP A 270 -0.81 4.34 -0.45
CA TRP A 270 0.28 3.42 -0.11
C TRP A 270 0.73 2.69 -1.37
N SER A 271 2.02 2.42 -1.49
CA SER A 271 2.58 1.75 -2.67
C SER A 271 3.53 0.63 -2.31
N ALA A 272 3.53 -0.41 -3.14
CA ALA A 272 4.44 -1.54 -3.05
C ALA A 272 4.94 -1.94 -4.43
N LEU A 273 6.11 -2.55 -4.49
CA LEU A 273 6.66 -3.19 -5.67
C LEU A 273 6.52 -4.70 -5.56
N ILE A 274 6.01 -5.32 -6.61
CA ILE A 274 5.96 -6.76 -6.80
C ILE A 274 6.75 -7.10 -8.06
N GLY A 275 7.56 -8.15 -8.04
CA GLY A 275 8.39 -8.48 -9.20
C GLY A 275 9.04 -9.85 -9.11
N PHE A 276 9.83 -10.17 -10.13
CA PHE A 276 10.60 -11.41 -10.23
C PHE A 276 12.11 -11.12 -10.15
N GLY A 277 12.86 -12.07 -9.59
CA GLY A 277 14.31 -11.95 -9.40
C GLY A 277 14.70 -11.26 -8.09
N GLU A 278 15.86 -10.59 -8.10
CA GLU A 278 16.37 -9.86 -6.95
C GLU A 278 15.64 -8.52 -6.77
N PRO A 279 15.21 -8.18 -5.54
CA PRO A 279 14.58 -6.90 -5.26
C PRO A 279 15.57 -5.75 -5.45
N PRO A 280 15.17 -4.64 -6.09
CA PRO A 280 16.04 -3.47 -6.21
C PRO A 280 16.26 -2.82 -4.85
N MET A 281 17.52 -2.62 -4.48
CA MET A 281 17.95 -2.05 -3.20
C MET A 281 18.60 -0.68 -3.41
N ASP A 282 18.31 0.25 -2.51
CA ASP A 282 18.94 1.57 -2.49
C ASP A 282 20.41 1.44 -2.07
N SER A 283 21.33 2.04 -2.84
CA SER A 283 22.73 2.25 -2.46
C SER A 283 22.90 3.63 -1.82
N PHE A 284 23.99 3.84 -1.07
CA PHE A 284 24.31 5.17 -0.52
C PHE A 284 24.40 6.24 -1.63
N SER A 285 23.78 7.38 -1.39
CA SER A 285 23.82 8.53 -2.27
C SER A 285 25.25 9.09 -2.38
N PRO A 286 25.59 9.71 -3.52
CA PRO A 286 26.89 10.36 -3.68
C PRO A 286 27.19 11.42 -2.59
N LEU A 287 26.15 12.07 -2.08
CA LEU A 287 26.25 13.05 -1.00
C LEU A 287 26.68 12.39 0.31
N VAL A 288 26.03 11.29 0.72
CA VAL A 288 26.40 10.55 1.94
C VAL A 288 27.81 9.98 1.80
N ILE A 289 28.15 9.44 0.64
CA ILE A 289 29.51 8.95 0.36
C ILE A 289 30.53 10.09 0.49
N ALA A 290 30.24 11.29 -0.03
CA ALA A 290 31.13 12.43 0.08
C ALA A 290 31.31 12.90 1.54
N ILE A 291 30.23 12.97 2.32
CA ILE A 291 30.31 13.32 3.75
C ILE A 291 31.13 12.30 4.51
N LEU A 292 30.90 11.00 4.29
CA LEU A 292 31.68 9.93 4.93
C LEU A 292 33.16 10.00 4.54
N ALA A 293 33.45 10.26 3.26
CA ALA A 293 34.82 10.39 2.78
C ALA A 293 35.56 11.56 3.45
N VAL A 294 34.92 12.72 3.63
CA VAL A 294 35.52 13.87 4.30
C VAL A 294 35.64 13.66 5.81
N ALA A 295 34.57 13.19 6.45
CA ALA A 295 34.50 13.03 7.90
C ALA A 295 35.47 11.97 8.43
N LEU A 296 35.69 10.88 7.67
CA LEU A 296 36.65 9.82 8.03
C LEU A 296 38.04 10.10 7.46
N GLY A 297 38.13 10.72 6.27
CA GLY A 297 39.39 11.02 5.60
C GLY A 297 40.20 12.09 6.31
N ALA A 298 39.57 13.18 6.76
CA ALA A 298 40.29 14.29 7.39
C ALA A 298 41.00 13.87 8.71
N PRO A 299 40.38 13.14 9.64
CA PRO A 299 41.08 12.63 10.83
C PRO A 299 42.25 11.71 10.49
N VAL A 300 42.11 10.82 9.50
CA VAL A 300 43.20 9.91 9.08
C VAL A 300 44.37 10.70 8.53
N VAL A 301 44.12 11.71 7.68
CA VAL A 301 45.17 12.58 7.14
C VAL A 301 45.86 13.34 8.27
N LEU A 302 45.12 13.90 9.23
CA LEU A 302 45.70 14.58 10.40
C LEU A 302 46.56 13.65 11.25
N LEU A 303 46.13 12.40 11.48
CA LEU A 303 46.91 11.41 12.22
C LEU A 303 48.20 11.04 11.50
N VAL A 304 48.16 10.86 10.17
CA VAL A 304 49.35 10.55 9.38
C VAL A 304 50.33 11.73 9.38
N VAL A 305 49.85 12.94 9.10
CA VAL A 305 50.67 14.16 9.10
C VAL A 305 51.25 14.41 10.50
N GLY A 306 50.44 14.27 11.55
CA GLY A 306 50.89 14.40 12.94
C GLY A 306 51.94 13.35 13.31
N SER A 307 51.75 12.10 12.92
CA SER A 307 52.71 11.02 13.18
C SER A 307 54.04 11.27 12.46
N LEU A 308 54.00 11.68 11.18
CA LEU A 308 55.20 12.05 10.43
C LEU A 308 55.92 13.25 11.06
N ALA A 309 55.19 14.26 11.53
CA ALA A 309 55.76 15.41 12.22
C ALA A 309 56.46 15.01 13.53
N VAL A 310 55.84 14.14 14.33
CA VAL A 310 56.44 13.63 15.58
C VAL A 310 57.71 12.82 15.29
N LEU A 311 57.70 11.93 14.29
CA LEU A 311 58.88 11.17 13.89
C LEU A 311 60.02 12.09 13.42
N ALA A 312 59.70 13.13 12.64
CA ALA A 312 60.69 14.09 12.16
C ALA A 312 61.30 14.95 13.29
N VAL A 313 60.53 15.26 14.34
CA VAL A 313 61.03 16.00 15.52
C VAL A 313 61.79 15.09 16.48
N GLY A 314 61.35 13.84 16.67
CA GLY A 314 62.02 12.84 17.51
C GLY A 314 63.45 12.54 17.05
N ASN A 315 63.67 12.45 15.73
CA ASN A 315 65.01 12.24 15.16
C ASN A 315 65.97 13.42 15.39
N LYS A 316 65.47 14.65 15.65
CA LYS A 316 66.33 15.81 15.92
C LYS A 316 66.84 15.89 17.35
N ARG A 317 66.23 15.17 18.31
CA ARG A 317 66.58 15.24 19.74
C ARG A 317 67.61 14.21 20.22
N HIS A 318 68.00 13.24 19.38
CA HIS A 318 68.93 12.17 19.75
C HIS A 318 70.38 12.38 19.29
N SER A 319 70.79 13.61 18.96
CA SER A 319 72.13 13.89 18.42
C SER A 319 73.15 14.43 19.43
N GLU A 320 72.83 14.54 20.72
CA GLU A 320 73.75 15.14 21.71
C GLU A 320 73.79 14.29 22.98
N TYR A 321 74.59 13.21 22.94
CA TYR A 321 75.05 12.51 24.12
C TYR A 321 76.57 12.54 24.10
N GLU A 322 77.17 13.43 24.88
CA GLU A 322 78.62 13.46 25.09
C GLU A 322 78.92 12.55 26.30
N PRO A 323 79.64 11.42 26.13
CA PRO A 323 79.99 10.55 27.24
C PRO A 323 81.07 11.20 28.11
N ILE A 324 80.81 11.28 29.41
CA ILE A 324 81.74 11.82 30.41
C ILE A 324 82.79 10.72 30.70
N ASN A 325 84.05 10.99 30.35
CA ASN A 325 85.23 10.28 30.88
C ASN A 325 85.65 10.86 32.23
#